data_AF-A0A9W5IXF2-F1
#
_entry.id   AF-A0A9W5IXF2-F1
#
_cell.length_a   1.000
_cell.length_b   1.000
_cell.length_c   1.000
_cell.angle_alpha   90.00
_cell.angle_beta   90.00
_cell.angle_gamma   90.00
#
_symmetry.space_group_name_H-M   'P 1'
#
loop_
_entity.id
_entity.type
_entity.pdbx_description
1 polymer ?
#
loop_
_entity_poly.entity_id
_entity_poly.type
_entity_poly.pdbx_seq_one_letter_code
_entity_poly.pdbx_strand_id
1 'polypeptide(L)'
;MKKSLLAAVSAAVLFVSMPVQAEELTGDAKLACEAILCLSTSTRPTECNESLRRYFSIKHKKAHKTARARRDFLKQCPRDQGGDAAVERLVERRMP
;
A
#
# COMPACT_ATOMS: atom_id res chain seq x y z
N MET A 1 -15.82 -26.78 54.80
CA MET A 1 -16.95 -26.38 53.93
C MET A 1 -16.84 -24.89 53.58
N LYS A 2 -16.52 -24.55 52.33
CA LYS A 2 -17.17 -23.49 51.53
C LYS A 2 -16.44 -23.38 50.18
N LYS A 3 -17.18 -23.69 49.13
CA LYS A 3 -16.77 -23.71 47.73
C LYS A 3 -17.27 -22.38 47.17
N SER A 4 -16.40 -21.48 46.73
CA SER A 4 -16.79 -20.32 45.92
C SER A 4 -16.01 -20.43 44.62
N LEU A 5 -16.61 -21.04 43.60
CA LEU A 5 -17.45 -20.38 42.60
C LEU A 5 -16.66 -19.35 41.78
N LEU A 6 -16.05 -19.88 40.72
CA LEU A 6 -16.02 -19.38 39.34
C LEU A 6 -16.34 -17.88 39.16
N ALA A 7 -15.35 -17.14 38.67
CA ALA A 7 -15.58 -15.98 37.82
C ALA A 7 -14.64 -16.11 36.60
N ALA A 8 -15.12 -16.79 35.56
CA ALA A 8 -14.49 -16.77 34.25
C ALA A 8 -14.72 -15.37 33.65
N VAL A 9 -13.73 -14.50 33.77
CA VAL A 9 -13.75 -13.19 33.10
C VAL A 9 -13.55 -13.43 31.62
N SER A 10 -14.65 -13.49 30.88
CA SER A 10 -14.66 -13.56 29.42
C SER A 10 -14.12 -12.23 28.89
N ALA A 11 -12.86 -12.19 28.48
CA ALA A 11 -12.30 -11.06 27.77
C ALA A 11 -12.92 -11.01 26.36
N ALA A 12 -14.03 -10.30 26.22
CA ALA A 12 -14.59 -9.96 24.92
C ALA A 12 -13.63 -8.98 24.24
N VAL A 13 -12.83 -9.49 23.29
CA VAL A 13 -11.96 -8.66 22.45
C VAL A 13 -12.87 -7.92 21.47
N LEU A 14 -13.14 -6.65 21.75
CA LEU A 14 -13.82 -5.76 20.81
C LEU A 14 -12.86 -5.45 19.66
N PHE A 15 -13.08 -6.08 18.51
CA PHE A 15 -12.42 -5.70 17.27
C PHE A 15 -12.97 -4.33 16.83
N VAL A 16 -12.30 -3.26 17.25
CA VAL A 16 -12.56 -1.91 16.75
C VAL A 16 -12.13 -1.88 15.29
N SER A 17 -13.10 -1.84 14.37
CA SER A 17 -12.84 -1.60 12.95
C SER A 17 -12.33 -0.17 12.82
N MET A 18 -11.03 -0.02 12.58
CA MET A 18 -10.46 1.29 12.24
C MET A 18 -11.09 1.74 10.92
N PRO A 19 -11.69 2.95 10.85
CA PRO A 19 -12.06 3.51 9.56
C PRO A 19 -10.75 3.76 8.82
N VAL A 20 -10.45 2.92 7.83
CA VAL A 20 -9.53 3.30 6.76
C VAL A 20 -10.16 4.53 6.14
N GLN A 21 -9.61 5.70 6.45
CA GLN A 21 -9.87 6.90 5.67
C GLN A 21 -9.33 6.60 4.28
N ALA A 22 -10.18 6.07 3.42
CA ALA A 22 -10.01 6.20 1.99
C ALA A 22 -10.23 7.68 1.70
N GLU A 23 -9.21 8.50 2.00
CA GLU A 23 -9.05 9.79 1.35
C GLU A 23 -9.28 9.51 -0.12
N GLU A 24 -10.25 10.18 -0.74
CA GLU A 24 -10.64 9.90 -2.12
C GLU A 24 -9.45 10.28 -3.00
N LEU A 25 -8.54 9.32 -3.20
CA LEU A 25 -7.35 9.52 -3.99
C LEU A 25 -7.85 9.74 -5.41
N THR A 26 -7.78 10.98 -5.88
CA THR A 26 -8.13 11.32 -7.25
C THR A 26 -6.88 11.37 -8.12
N GLY A 27 -6.98 10.88 -9.37
CA GLY A 27 -5.94 11.03 -10.39
C GLY A 27 -4.68 10.19 -10.14
N ASP A 28 -3.50 10.79 -10.37
CA ASP A 28 -2.21 10.07 -10.35
C ASP A 28 -1.82 9.53 -8.96
N ALA A 29 -2.31 10.12 -7.87
CA ALA A 29 -2.08 9.63 -6.50
C ALA A 29 -2.74 8.25 -6.26
N LYS A 30 -3.95 8.05 -6.77
CA LYS A 30 -4.66 6.75 -6.73
C LYS A 30 -3.88 5.70 -7.50
N LEU A 31 -3.51 6.03 -8.72
CA LEU A 31 -2.79 5.14 -9.63
C LEU A 31 -1.40 4.80 -9.06
N ALA A 32 -0.76 5.72 -8.34
CA ALA A 32 0.50 5.47 -7.66
C ALA A 32 0.36 4.45 -6.53
N CYS A 33 -0.63 4.60 -5.65
CA CYS A 33 -0.89 3.64 -4.58
C CYS A 33 -1.27 2.25 -5.12
N GLU A 34 -2.16 2.21 -6.12
CA GLU A 34 -2.53 0.97 -6.78
C GLU A 34 -1.34 0.33 -7.50
N ALA A 35 -0.49 1.11 -8.16
CA ALA A 35 0.72 0.59 -8.80
C ALA A 35 1.68 -0.05 -7.79
N ILE A 36 1.85 0.54 -6.60
CA ILE A 36 2.65 -0.07 -5.51
C ILE A 36 2.08 -1.45 -5.15
N LEU A 37 0.77 -1.53 -4.92
CA LEU A 37 0.11 -2.77 -4.57
C LEU A 37 0.25 -3.80 -5.71
N CYS A 38 -0.04 -3.40 -6.94
CA CYS A 38 0.04 -4.22 -8.15
C CYS A 38 1.45 -4.71 -8.48
N LEU A 39 2.50 -3.93 -8.17
CA LEU A 39 3.90 -4.36 -8.32
C LEU A 39 4.33 -5.36 -7.24
N SER A 40 3.60 -5.40 -6.11
CA SER A 40 3.86 -6.31 -4.99
C SER A 40 3.20 -7.68 -5.18
N THR A 41 2.21 -7.79 -6.08
CA THR A 41 1.57 -9.07 -6.43
C THR A 41 2.28 -9.78 -7.58
N SER A 42 2.29 -11.12 -7.52
CA SER A 42 2.78 -12.00 -8.60
C SER A 42 1.77 -12.17 -9.73
N THR A 43 0.49 -11.88 -9.49
CA THR A 43 -0.58 -11.93 -10.49
C THR A 43 -1.01 -10.53 -10.89
N ARG A 44 -1.33 -10.33 -12.17
CA ARG A 44 -1.79 -9.03 -12.70
C ARG A 44 -3.29 -9.13 -12.97
N PRO A 45 -4.15 -8.84 -11.98
CA PRO A 45 -5.58 -8.73 -12.23
C PRO A 45 -5.87 -7.57 -13.16
N THR A 46 -7.02 -7.60 -13.83
CA THR A 46 -7.46 -6.54 -14.75
C THR A 46 -7.56 -5.17 -14.08
N GLU A 47 -7.88 -5.13 -12.78
CA GLU A 47 -7.91 -3.92 -11.96
C GLU A 47 -6.55 -3.19 -11.93
N CYS A 48 -5.44 -3.92 -12.08
CA CYS A 48 -4.11 -3.32 -12.10
C CYS A 48 -3.74 -2.69 -13.44
N ASN A 49 -4.54 -2.89 -14.51
CA ASN A 49 -4.13 -2.48 -15.85
C ASN A 49 -3.95 -0.98 -15.97
N GLU A 50 -4.83 -0.18 -15.38
CA GLU A 50 -4.74 1.28 -15.50
C GLU A 50 -3.49 1.82 -14.80
N SER A 51 -3.29 1.42 -13.55
CA SER A 51 -2.17 1.81 -12.70
C SER A 51 -0.82 1.33 -13.26
N LEU A 52 -0.74 0.09 -13.75
CA LEU A 52 0.45 -0.41 -14.41
C LEU A 52 0.69 0.24 -15.77
N ARG A 53 -0.36 0.52 -16.56
CA ARG A 53 -0.22 1.23 -17.84
C ARG A 53 0.37 2.63 -17.60
N ARG A 54 -0.11 3.34 -16.59
CA ARG A 54 0.46 4.63 -16.19
C ARG A 54 1.93 4.48 -15.78
N TYR A 55 2.25 3.57 -14.87
CA TYR A 55 3.62 3.30 -14.41
C TYR A 55 4.59 2.97 -15.56
N PHE A 56 4.19 2.08 -16.47
CA PHE A 56 5.04 1.66 -17.60
C PHE A 56 5.08 2.68 -18.74
N SER A 57 4.09 3.57 -18.85
CA SER A 57 4.12 4.69 -19.80
C SER A 57 5.23 5.71 -19.48
N ILE A 58 5.66 5.78 -18.21
CA ILE A 58 6.78 6.61 -17.79
C ILE A 58 8.07 6.00 -18.35
N LYS A 59 8.60 6.62 -19.40
CA LYS A 59 9.83 6.21 -20.08
C LYS A 59 10.63 7.43 -20.52
N HIS A 60 11.91 7.43 -20.20
CA HIS A 60 12.90 8.40 -20.68
C HIS A 60 13.97 7.71 -21.53
N LYS A 61 14.74 8.53 -22.28
CA LYS A 61 15.87 8.04 -23.10
C LYS A 61 16.94 7.30 -22.28
N LYS A 62 17.14 7.68 -21.02
CA LYS A 62 18.15 7.08 -20.13
C LYS A 62 17.47 6.26 -19.04
N ALA A 63 17.96 5.03 -18.80
CA ALA A 63 17.37 4.09 -17.83
C ALA A 63 17.27 4.67 -16.40
N HIS A 64 18.33 5.32 -15.91
CA HIS A 64 18.32 5.96 -14.59
C HIS A 64 17.29 7.09 -14.46
N LYS A 65 16.97 7.79 -15.56
CA LYS A 65 15.92 8.82 -15.56
C LYS A 65 14.54 8.18 -15.49
N THR A 66 14.33 7.07 -16.22
CA THR A 66 13.09 6.28 -16.14
C THR A 66 12.87 5.74 -14.73
N ALA A 67 13.90 5.16 -14.11
CA ALA A 67 13.84 4.68 -12.74
C ALA A 67 13.47 5.82 -11.77
N ARG A 68 14.17 6.96 -11.85
CA ARG A 68 13.85 8.14 -11.02
C ARG A 68 12.40 8.59 -11.19
N ALA A 69 11.94 8.82 -12.42
CA ALA A 69 10.58 9.27 -12.68
C ALA A 69 9.52 8.27 -12.22
N ARG A 70 9.80 6.98 -12.33
CA ARG A 70 8.91 5.93 -11.79
C ARG A 70 8.84 5.96 -10.27
N ARG A 71 9.94 6.22 -9.54
CA ARG A 71 9.86 6.41 -8.08
C ARG A 71 9.08 7.66 -7.74
N ASP A 72 9.32 8.75 -8.46
CA ASP A 72 8.63 10.02 -8.22
C ASP A 72 7.11 9.86 -8.43
N PHE A 73 6.69 9.03 -9.39
CA PHE A 73 5.30 8.61 -9.53
C PHE A 73 4.79 7.83 -8.32
N LEU A 74 5.51 6.78 -7.87
CA LEU A 74 5.08 5.98 -6.71
C LEU A 74 5.03 6.80 -5.41
N LYS A 75 5.83 7.87 -5.29
CA LYS A 75 5.82 8.82 -4.16
C LYS A 75 4.58 9.71 -4.09
N GLN A 76 3.76 9.76 -5.15
CA GLN A 76 2.49 10.51 -5.12
C GLN A 76 1.41 9.82 -4.30
N CYS A 77 1.61 8.56 -3.93
CA CYS A 77 0.72 7.86 -2.99
C CYS A 77 0.85 8.51 -1.60
N PRO A 78 -0.17 9.20 -1.06
CA PRO A 78 -0.11 9.79 0.27
C PRO A 78 -0.03 8.69 1.33
N ARG A 79 0.70 8.97 2.41
CA ARG A 79 1.13 7.98 3.40
C ARG A 79 0.69 8.44 4.78
N ASP A 80 0.04 7.58 5.52
CA ASP A 80 -0.01 7.72 6.97
C ASP A 80 1.42 7.59 7.52
N GLN A 81 1.77 8.43 8.51
CA GLN A 81 3.13 8.66 9.04
C GLN A 81 3.88 7.42 9.60
N GLY A 82 3.38 6.19 9.38
CA GLY A 82 4.00 4.92 9.75
C GLY A 82 4.25 3.94 8.58
N GLY A 83 3.77 4.23 7.37
CA GLY A 83 3.93 3.36 6.18
C GLY A 83 5.23 3.59 5.40
N ASP A 84 6.06 4.52 5.85
CA ASP A 84 7.14 5.08 5.06
C ASP A 84 8.28 4.10 4.77
N ALA A 85 8.72 3.36 5.79
CA ALA A 85 9.83 2.44 5.60
C ALA A 85 9.44 1.24 4.70
N ALA A 86 8.21 0.73 4.84
CA ALA A 86 7.79 -0.48 4.13
C ALA A 86 7.63 -0.22 2.62
N VAL A 87 6.91 0.83 2.25
CA VAL A 87 6.70 1.17 0.83
C VAL A 87 7.98 1.67 0.18
N GLU A 88 8.83 2.46 0.86
CA GLU A 88 10.11 2.90 0.29
C GLU A 88 11.01 1.67 0.02
N ARG A 89 11.08 0.73 0.97
CA ARG A 89 11.80 -0.54 0.79
C ARG A 89 11.22 -1.39 -0.34
N LEU A 90 9.89 -1.40 -0.52
CA LEU A 90 9.27 -2.10 -1.65
C LEU A 90 9.64 -1.46 -2.98
N VAL A 91 9.60 -0.12 -3.05
CA VAL A 91 10.00 0.66 -4.23
C VAL A 91 11.47 0.41 -4.56
N GLU A 92 12.36 0.45 -3.57
CA GLU A 92 13.78 0.18 -3.73
C GLU A 92 14.05 -1.28 -4.13
N ARG A 93 13.39 -2.24 -3.50
CA ARG A 93 13.58 -3.67 -3.81
C ARG A 93 13.06 -4.04 -5.20
N ARG A 94 12.03 -3.35 -5.69
CA ARG A 94 11.40 -3.63 -6.99
C ARG A 94 12.05 -2.83 -8.13
N MET A 95 12.86 -1.81 -7.85
CA MET A 95 13.48 -0.97 -8.85
C MET A 95 15.00 -1.21 -8.95
N PRO A 96 15.50 -1.80 -10.06
CA PRO A 96 16.93 -1.88 -10.34
C PRO A 96 17.52 -0.55 -10.83
#